data_AF-A0AAW1IMA2-F1
#
_entry.id   AF-A0AAW1IMA2-F1
#
_cell.length_a   1.000
_cell.length_b   1.000
_cell.length_c   1.000
_cell.angle_alpha   90.00
_cell.angle_beta   90.00
_cell.angle_gamma   90.00
#
_symmetry.space_group_name_H-M   'P 1'
#
loop_
_entity.id
_entity.type
_entity.pdbx_description
1 polymer ?
#
loop_
_entity_poly.entity_id
_entity_poly.type
_entity_poly.pdbx_seq_one_letter_code
_entity_poly.pdbx_strand_id
1 'polypeptide(L)'
;MASSRVYHVRSISLPSRPHPTAEQVVEQLCSLRSSQSASTSSTSVSHGLNGLKEMYSCVDELLQQSLSQNQNAKWVDDVLDGSLRLLDICSASRDALQQSRERLGDVQSALRRRCSGELSIVSEAVEYLNTRRSVKKTINKCLKTLKHETEQKHEAHATITLLTDVQEMTADTLKSLMSYISGSPKSGWSVVAKLMNKNNREASISEFDDVDATLNSLICQKKGRISSSQVDNLMSQTLNLDSQIQDLEGSLEILFRDLVKTRATLLNIFSY
;
A
#
# COMPACT_ATOMS: atom_id res chain seq x y z
N MET A 1 2.90 -74.31 -29.23
CA MET A 1 3.01 -73.70 -27.89
C MET A 1 3.48 -72.27 -28.07
N ALA A 2 2.78 -71.35 -27.40
CA ALA A 2 2.85 -69.90 -27.58
C ALA A 2 4.06 -69.25 -26.88
N SER A 3 4.40 -68.03 -27.30
CA SER A 3 4.86 -67.00 -26.37
C SER A 3 4.47 -65.61 -26.92
N SER A 4 3.34 -65.10 -26.44
CA SER A 4 2.92 -63.71 -26.66
C SER A 4 3.53 -62.86 -25.56
N ARG A 5 4.39 -61.89 -25.93
CA ARG A 5 4.96 -60.92 -24.98
C ARG A 5 3.93 -59.82 -24.73
N VAL A 6 3.44 -59.75 -23.50
CA VAL A 6 2.57 -58.67 -23.01
C VAL A 6 3.44 -57.44 -22.74
N TYR A 7 3.23 -56.37 -23.50
CA TYR A 7 3.80 -55.07 -23.22
C TYR A 7 2.98 -54.38 -22.13
N HIS A 8 3.58 -54.12 -20.97
CA HIS A 8 2.98 -53.24 -19.97
C HIS A 8 3.07 -51.78 -20.46
N VAL A 9 1.93 -51.24 -20.87
CA VAL A 9 1.76 -49.79 -21.04
C VAL A 9 1.86 -49.17 -19.65
N ARG A 10 2.94 -48.42 -19.39
CA ARG A 10 3.04 -47.59 -18.18
C ARG A 10 2.14 -46.37 -18.36
N SER A 11 1.19 -46.21 -17.45
CA SER A 11 0.31 -45.05 -17.40
C SER A 11 1.14 -43.77 -17.28
N ILE A 12 1.01 -42.87 -18.24
CA ILE A 12 1.51 -41.51 -18.16
C ILE A 12 0.55 -40.73 -17.25
N SER A 13 0.95 -40.48 -16.00
CA SER A 13 0.22 -39.54 -15.15
C SER A 13 0.33 -38.16 -15.79
N LEU A 14 -0.76 -37.69 -16.38
CA LEU A 14 -0.91 -36.28 -16.76
C LEU A 14 -0.66 -35.43 -15.51
N PRO A 15 0.06 -34.29 -15.61
CA PRO A 15 0.18 -33.38 -14.49
C PRO A 15 -1.23 -33.03 -14.01
N SER A 16 -1.47 -33.16 -12.70
CA SER A 16 -2.74 -32.83 -12.07
C SER A 16 -3.16 -31.44 -12.52
N ARG A 17 -4.38 -31.32 -13.06
CA ARG A 17 -4.94 -30.03 -13.44
C ARG A 17 -4.95 -29.13 -12.20
N PRO A 18 -4.45 -27.88 -12.26
CA PRO A 18 -4.50 -26.99 -11.12
C PRO A 18 -5.96 -26.80 -10.68
N HIS A 19 -6.16 -26.71 -9.37
CA HIS A 19 -7.50 -26.57 -8.80
C HIS A 19 -8.12 -25.23 -9.28
N PRO A 20 -9.41 -25.17 -9.63
CA PRO A 20 -10.05 -23.97 -10.21
C PRO A 20 -9.86 -22.70 -9.37
N THR A 21 -9.83 -22.80 -8.04
CA THR A 21 -9.54 -21.67 -7.14
C THR A 21 -8.08 -21.20 -7.20
N ALA A 22 -7.12 -22.10 -7.43
CA ALA A 22 -5.72 -21.72 -7.60
C ALA A 22 -5.49 -21.00 -8.93
N GLU A 23 -6.17 -21.43 -10.01
CA GLU A 23 -6.18 -20.71 -11.30
C GLU A 23 -6.72 -19.28 -11.13
N GLN A 24 -7.78 -19.11 -10.36
CA GLN A 24 -8.38 -17.80 -10.08
C GLN A 24 -7.44 -16.86 -9.32
N VAL A 25 -6.71 -17.34 -8.29
CA VAL A 25 -5.72 -16.52 -7.58
C VAL A 25 -4.58 -16.11 -8.51
N VAL A 26 -4.10 -17.01 -9.37
CA VAL A 26 -3.06 -16.69 -10.38
C VAL A 26 -3.56 -15.64 -11.38
N GLU A 27 -4.81 -15.73 -11.82
CA GLU A 27 -5.42 -14.74 -12.71
C GLU A 27 -5.48 -13.36 -12.05
N GLN A 28 -5.90 -13.29 -10.78
CA GLN A 28 -5.92 -12.05 -10.01
C GLN A 28 -4.52 -11.46 -9.81
N LEU A 29 -3.51 -12.29 -9.52
CA LEU A 29 -2.11 -11.87 -9.44
C LEU A 29 -1.60 -11.31 -10.77
N CYS A 30 -1.89 -11.98 -11.89
CA CYS A 30 -1.49 -11.52 -13.22
C CYS A 30 -2.17 -10.19 -13.59
N SER A 31 -3.46 -10.07 -13.28
CA SER A 31 -4.24 -8.85 -13.49
C SER A 31 -3.66 -7.67 -12.70
N LEU A 32 -3.45 -7.86 -11.39
CA LEU A 32 -2.83 -6.85 -10.51
C LEU A 32 -1.44 -6.46 -11.01
N ARG A 33 -0.59 -7.43 -11.37
CA ARG A 33 0.77 -7.18 -11.87
C ARG A 33 0.77 -6.40 -13.18
N SER A 34 -0.22 -6.64 -14.05
CA SER A 34 -0.37 -5.93 -15.33
C SER A 34 -0.90 -4.51 -15.14
N SER A 35 -1.79 -4.31 -14.16
CA SER A 35 -2.38 -3.01 -13.82
C SER A 35 -1.46 -2.13 -12.98
N GLN A 36 -0.44 -2.72 -12.34
CA GLN A 36 0.56 -2.00 -11.55
C GLN A 36 1.48 -1.21 -12.48
N SER A 37 1.04 -0.01 -12.84
CA SER A 37 1.87 0.98 -13.52
C SER A 37 2.99 1.45 -12.58
N ALA A 38 4.11 1.95 -13.13
CA ALA A 38 5.15 2.65 -12.35
C ALA A 38 4.66 3.98 -11.72
N SER A 39 3.35 4.23 -11.75
CA SER A 39 2.70 5.45 -11.26
C SER A 39 2.30 5.27 -9.80
N THR A 40 2.76 6.17 -8.93
CA THR A 40 2.37 6.22 -7.52
C THR A 40 1.20 7.19 -7.30
N SER A 41 0.29 7.34 -8.28
CA SER A 41 -0.88 8.21 -8.16
C SER A 41 -1.92 7.63 -7.20
N SER A 42 -2.73 8.50 -6.60
CA SER A 42 -3.87 8.14 -5.74
C SER A 42 -4.78 7.08 -6.38
N THR A 43 -5.14 7.27 -7.65
CA THR A 43 -5.97 6.33 -8.43
C THR A 43 -5.34 4.95 -8.60
N SER A 44 -4.04 4.89 -8.87
CA SER A 44 -3.31 3.62 -9.05
C SER A 44 -3.23 2.86 -7.72
N VAL A 45 -3.01 3.59 -6.62
CA VAL A 45 -2.97 3.01 -5.28
C VAL A 45 -4.35 2.48 -4.87
N SER A 46 -5.42 3.26 -5.05
CA SER A 46 -6.79 2.81 -4.75
C SER A 46 -7.19 1.59 -5.59
N HIS A 47 -6.81 1.57 -6.87
CA HIS A 47 -7.06 0.41 -7.73
C HIS A 47 -6.31 -0.84 -7.23
N GLY A 48 -5.04 -0.70 -6.85
CA GLY A 48 -4.26 -1.79 -6.27
C GLY A 48 -4.89 -2.34 -4.98
N LEU A 49 -5.30 -1.46 -4.06
CA LEU A 49 -5.97 -1.87 -2.82
C LEU A 49 -7.30 -2.59 -3.09
N ASN A 50 -8.09 -2.14 -4.07
CA ASN A 50 -9.32 -2.81 -4.44
C ASN A 50 -9.04 -4.19 -5.07
N GLY A 51 -8.05 -4.32 -5.94
CA GLY A 51 -7.68 -5.61 -6.51
C GLY A 51 -7.16 -6.60 -5.46
N LEU A 52 -6.48 -6.12 -4.41
CA LEU A 52 -6.12 -6.98 -3.27
C LEU A 52 -7.35 -7.55 -2.57
N LYS A 53 -8.42 -6.78 -2.37
CA LYS A 53 -9.68 -7.27 -1.77
C LYS A 53 -10.25 -8.47 -2.56
N GLU A 54 -10.27 -8.36 -3.89
CA GLU A 54 -10.75 -9.44 -4.77
C GLU A 54 -9.82 -10.67 -4.69
N MET A 55 -8.50 -10.45 -4.67
CA MET A 55 -7.49 -11.50 -4.50
C MET A 55 -7.64 -12.24 -3.16
N TYR A 56 -7.79 -11.52 -2.03
CA TYR A 56 -7.92 -12.13 -0.71
C TYR A 56 -9.23 -12.92 -0.54
N SER A 57 -10.29 -12.54 -1.28
CA SER A 57 -11.52 -13.34 -1.33
C SER A 57 -11.25 -14.73 -1.95
N CYS A 58 -10.46 -14.79 -3.02
CA CYS A 58 -10.05 -16.05 -3.67
C CYS A 58 -9.08 -16.88 -2.79
N VAL A 59 -8.18 -16.20 -2.07
CA VAL A 59 -7.23 -16.84 -1.14
C VAL A 59 -7.95 -17.52 0.01
N ASP A 60 -9.01 -16.91 0.55
CA ASP A 60 -9.80 -17.51 1.63
C ASP A 60 -10.44 -18.84 1.19
N GLU A 61 -11.03 -18.87 -0.02
CA GLU A 61 -11.60 -20.11 -0.58
C GLU A 61 -10.54 -21.20 -0.80
N LEU A 62 -9.35 -20.81 -1.29
CA LEU A 62 -8.23 -21.71 -1.49
C LEU A 62 -7.73 -22.30 -0.16
N LEU A 63 -7.61 -21.47 0.88
CA LEU A 63 -7.18 -21.92 2.22
C LEU A 63 -8.19 -22.85 2.86
N GLN A 64 -9.50 -22.57 2.73
CA GLN A 64 -10.56 -23.45 3.26
C GLN A 64 -10.54 -24.84 2.62
N GLN A 65 -10.22 -24.95 1.33
CA GLN A 65 -10.10 -26.23 0.63
C GLN A 65 -8.81 -26.98 1.02
N SER A 66 -7.75 -26.24 1.37
CA SER A 66 -6.44 -26.77 1.75
C SER A 66 -6.39 -27.37 3.16
N LEU A 67 -7.38 -27.06 4.02
CA LEU A 67 -7.55 -27.61 5.38
C LEU A 67 -7.56 -29.15 5.45
N SER A 68 -7.74 -29.83 4.31
CA SER A 68 -7.89 -31.29 4.25
C SER A 68 -6.61 -32.07 3.93
N GLN A 69 -5.48 -31.41 3.59
CA GLN A 69 -4.42 -32.11 2.82
C GLN A 69 -2.95 -31.98 3.22
N ASN A 70 -2.49 -31.25 4.25
CA ASN A 70 -1.03 -31.19 4.48
C ASN A 70 -0.52 -30.97 5.91
N GLN A 71 0.43 -31.82 6.30
CA GLN A 71 1.24 -31.80 7.55
C GLN A 71 2.70 -31.40 7.25
N ASN A 72 2.97 -30.19 6.77
CA ASN A 72 4.36 -29.74 6.60
C ASN A 72 4.62 -28.47 7.40
N ALA A 73 5.31 -28.61 8.53
CA ALA A 73 5.57 -27.54 9.49
C ALA A 73 6.63 -26.51 9.04
N LYS A 74 7.52 -26.85 8.10
CA LYS A 74 8.76 -26.08 7.85
C LYS A 74 8.56 -24.69 7.23
N TRP A 75 7.47 -24.46 6.50
CA TRP A 75 7.19 -23.23 5.74
C TRP A 75 6.03 -22.41 6.34
N VAL A 76 5.39 -22.96 7.37
CA VAL A 76 4.28 -22.32 8.07
C VAL A 76 4.75 -21.04 8.73
N ASP A 77 5.89 -21.11 9.43
CA ASP A 77 6.47 -19.98 10.13
C ASP A 77 6.80 -18.86 9.14
N ASP A 78 7.37 -19.16 7.97
CA ASP A 78 7.70 -18.15 6.95
C ASP A 78 6.45 -17.42 6.43
N VAL A 79 5.38 -18.16 6.12
CA VAL A 79 4.11 -17.60 5.64
C VAL A 79 3.42 -16.81 6.76
N LEU A 80 3.43 -17.32 8.00
CA LEU A 80 2.88 -16.60 9.14
C LEU A 80 3.68 -15.33 9.43
N ASP A 81 5.00 -15.36 9.44
CA ASP A 81 5.84 -14.18 9.60
C ASP A 81 5.60 -13.17 8.48
N GLY A 82 5.45 -13.64 7.24
CA GLY A 82 5.02 -12.81 6.11
C GLY A 82 3.70 -12.10 6.36
N SER A 83 2.67 -12.82 6.83
CA SER A 83 1.37 -12.23 7.14
C SER A 83 1.44 -11.20 8.28
N LEU A 84 2.29 -11.43 9.29
CA LEU A 84 2.49 -10.49 10.40
C LEU A 84 3.16 -9.21 9.92
N ARG A 85 4.21 -9.33 9.09
CA ARG A 85 4.87 -8.17 8.46
C ARG A 85 3.87 -7.33 7.66
N LEU A 86 3.00 -7.96 6.87
CA LEU A 86 1.97 -7.26 6.11
C LEU A 86 0.98 -6.51 7.01
N LEU A 87 0.58 -7.11 8.14
CA LEU A 87 -0.26 -6.45 9.13
C LEU A 87 0.44 -5.23 9.73
N ASP A 88 1.72 -5.35 10.10
CA ASP A 88 2.50 -4.23 10.65
C ASP A 88 2.60 -3.06 9.67
N ILE A 89 2.87 -3.35 8.39
CA ILE A 89 2.95 -2.34 7.33
C ILE A 89 1.58 -1.71 7.06
N CYS A 90 0.52 -2.51 7.05
CA CYS A 90 -0.85 -2.03 6.88
C CYS A 90 -1.24 -1.08 8.02
N SER A 91 -0.96 -1.47 9.28
CA SER A 91 -1.16 -0.63 10.47
C SER A 91 -0.37 0.68 10.37
N ALA A 92 0.93 0.62 10.04
CA ALA A 92 1.75 1.81 9.89
C ALA A 92 1.24 2.76 8.79
N SER A 93 0.69 2.21 7.70
CA SER A 93 0.10 2.99 6.61
C SER A 93 -1.19 3.70 7.07
N ARG A 94 -2.03 3.02 7.86
CA ARG A 94 -3.23 3.62 8.46
C ARG A 94 -2.88 4.73 9.43
N ASP A 95 -1.93 4.50 10.33
CA ASP A 95 -1.47 5.51 11.30
C ASP A 95 -0.94 6.76 10.60
N ALA A 96 -0.23 6.58 9.47
CA ALA A 96 0.30 7.67 8.66
C ALA A 96 -0.83 8.50 8.00
N LEU A 97 -1.86 7.84 7.48
CA LEU A 97 -3.04 8.50 6.91
C LEU A 97 -3.83 9.24 7.99
N GLN A 98 -4.11 8.58 9.12
CA GLN A 98 -4.86 9.16 10.22
C GLN A 98 -4.18 10.42 10.78
N GLN A 99 -2.87 10.36 11.06
CA GLN A 99 -2.11 11.53 11.52
C GLN A 99 -2.14 12.67 10.50
N SER A 100 -2.07 12.34 9.21
CA SER A 100 -2.14 13.35 8.15
C SER A 100 -3.53 14.00 8.09
N ARG A 101 -4.58 13.21 8.25
CA ARG A 101 -5.98 13.64 8.24
C ARG A 101 -6.31 14.56 9.41
N GLU A 102 -5.84 14.21 10.61
CA GLU A 102 -6.00 15.04 11.83
C GLU A 102 -5.42 16.44 11.61
N ARG A 103 -4.17 16.52 11.13
CA ARG A 103 -3.52 17.81 10.85
C ARG A 103 -4.18 18.57 9.71
N LEU A 104 -4.73 17.87 8.73
CA LEU A 104 -5.48 18.48 7.65
C LEU A 104 -6.75 19.15 8.18
N GLY A 105 -7.45 18.50 9.13
CA GLY A 105 -8.58 19.06 9.85
C GLY A 105 -8.24 20.31 10.65
N ASP A 106 -7.07 20.35 11.30
CA ASP A 106 -6.57 21.54 12.01
C ASP A 106 -6.35 22.72 11.05
N VAL A 107 -5.69 22.47 9.91
CA VAL A 107 -5.47 23.47 8.84
C VAL A 107 -6.81 23.97 8.29
N GLN A 108 -7.73 23.07 7.94
CA GLN A 108 -9.07 23.44 7.46
C GLN A 108 -9.83 24.28 8.49
N SER A 109 -9.74 23.91 9.77
CA SER A 109 -10.38 24.64 10.88
C SER A 109 -9.80 26.04 11.07
N ALA A 110 -8.48 26.22 10.91
CA ALA A 110 -7.85 27.54 10.93
C ALA A 110 -8.30 28.40 9.74
N LEU A 111 -8.35 27.82 8.54
CA LEU A 111 -8.80 28.52 7.33
C LEU A 111 -10.26 28.96 7.41
N ARG A 112 -11.16 28.12 7.95
CA ARG A 112 -12.59 28.44 8.11
C ARG A 112 -12.82 29.53 9.15
N ARG A 113 -12.12 29.45 10.30
CA ARG A 113 -12.40 30.36 11.41
C ARG A 113 -12.11 31.80 11.05
N ARG A 114 -11.10 32.12 10.23
CA ARG A 114 -10.63 33.49 9.83
C ARG A 114 -10.45 34.52 10.97
N CYS A 115 -10.92 34.25 12.19
CA CYS A 115 -11.06 35.17 13.33
C CYS A 115 -9.78 35.30 14.16
N SER A 116 -8.90 34.29 14.14
CA SER A 116 -7.63 34.29 14.90
C SER A 116 -6.44 34.89 14.12
N GLY A 117 -6.70 35.41 12.91
CA GLY A 117 -5.70 36.05 12.07
C GLY A 117 -4.74 35.09 11.35
N GLU A 118 -3.91 35.67 10.50
CA GLU A 118 -2.92 35.00 9.64
C GLU A 118 -1.92 34.13 10.43
N LEU A 119 -1.59 34.53 11.65
CA LEU A 119 -0.70 33.79 12.55
C LEU A 119 -1.21 32.38 12.88
N SER A 120 -2.53 32.20 13.02
CA SER A 120 -3.11 30.88 13.30
C SER A 120 -2.96 29.93 12.12
N ILE A 121 -3.16 30.39 10.88
CA ILE A 121 -2.99 29.58 9.67
C ILE A 121 -1.53 29.16 9.51
N VAL A 122 -0.59 30.08 9.74
CA VAL A 122 0.85 29.79 9.65
C VAL A 122 1.27 28.79 10.73
N SER A 123 0.74 28.90 11.96
CA SER A 123 1.02 27.94 13.03
C SER A 123 0.58 26.53 12.66
N GLU A 124 -0.67 26.35 12.20
CA GLU A 124 -1.16 25.02 11.79
C GLU A 124 -0.41 24.48 10.56
N ALA A 125 -0.01 25.36 9.64
CA ALA A 125 0.83 24.99 8.51
C ALA A 125 2.20 24.41 8.96
N VAL A 126 2.82 25.02 9.97
CA VAL A 126 4.09 24.54 10.54
C VAL A 126 3.89 23.17 11.21
N GLU A 127 2.85 23.00 12.01
CA GLU A 127 2.55 21.74 12.69
C GLU A 127 2.21 20.60 11.71
N TYR A 128 1.43 20.88 10.66
CA TYR A 128 1.19 19.94 9.57
C TYR A 128 2.51 19.49 8.93
N LEU A 129 3.40 20.42 8.55
CA LEU A 129 4.66 20.08 7.90
C LEU A 129 5.64 19.34 8.81
N ASN A 130 5.62 19.62 10.12
CA ASN A 130 6.39 18.88 11.12
C ASN A 130 5.91 17.43 11.21
N THR A 131 4.58 17.23 11.29
CA THR A 131 3.95 15.91 11.31
C THR A 131 4.26 15.15 10.02
N ARG A 132 4.12 15.80 8.85
CA ARG A 132 4.50 15.24 7.54
C ARG A 132 5.95 14.75 7.52
N ARG A 133 6.88 15.51 8.10
CA ARG A 133 8.30 15.09 8.20
C ARG A 133 8.47 13.85 9.08
N SER A 134 7.72 13.77 10.18
CA SER A 134 7.72 12.59 11.06
C SER A 134 7.16 11.35 10.33
N VAL A 135 5.99 11.49 9.71
CA VAL A 135 5.36 10.44 8.89
C VAL A 135 6.30 9.95 7.80
N LYS A 136 6.91 10.85 7.01
CA LYS A 136 7.91 10.46 5.99
C LYS A 136 9.09 9.68 6.57
N LYS A 137 9.57 10.03 7.77
CA LYS A 137 10.66 9.29 8.43
C LYS A 137 10.23 7.87 8.82
N THR A 138 9.06 7.74 9.42
CA THR A 138 8.50 6.44 9.82
C THR A 138 8.27 5.56 8.60
N ILE A 139 7.69 6.11 7.53
CA ILE A 139 7.48 5.39 6.27
C ILE A 139 8.81 4.90 5.69
N ASN A 140 9.80 5.79 5.58
CA ASN A 140 11.12 5.42 5.06
C ASN A 140 11.81 4.35 5.91
N LYS A 141 11.56 4.31 7.23
CA LYS A 141 12.07 3.26 8.10
C LYS A 141 11.42 1.91 7.76
N CYS A 142 10.10 1.87 7.60
CA CYS A 142 9.37 0.66 7.23
C CYS A 142 9.73 0.15 5.83
N LEU A 143 9.88 1.06 4.85
CA LEU A 143 10.29 0.67 3.49
C LEU A 143 11.72 0.11 3.44
N LYS A 144 12.60 0.49 4.37
CA LYS A 144 13.97 -0.05 4.45
C LYS A 144 13.99 -1.46 5.03
N THR A 145 13.18 -1.75 6.04
CA THR A 145 13.09 -3.11 6.62
C THR A 145 12.57 -4.10 5.58
N LEU A 146 11.58 -3.69 4.79
CA LEU A 146 11.03 -4.46 3.66
C LEU A 146 12.05 -4.87 2.58
N LYS A 147 13.13 -4.11 2.37
CA LYS A 147 14.11 -4.38 1.30
C LYS A 147 15.14 -5.46 1.66
N HIS A 148 15.37 -5.70 2.95
CA HIS A 148 16.44 -6.59 3.40
C HIS A 148 16.00 -8.07 3.44
N GLU A 149 14.71 -8.36 3.29
CA GLU A 149 14.14 -9.67 3.65
C GLU A 149 13.67 -10.50 2.44
N THR A 150 13.70 -9.95 1.22
CA THR A 150 13.20 -10.61 -0.01
C THR A 150 14.15 -11.65 -0.64
N GLU A 151 15.29 -11.97 -0.02
CA GLU A 151 16.37 -12.74 -0.67
C GLU A 151 16.34 -14.27 -0.44
N GLN A 152 15.36 -14.83 0.28
CA GLN A 152 15.30 -16.28 0.54
C GLN A 152 14.15 -16.95 -0.22
N LYS A 153 14.47 -17.73 -1.26
CA LYS A 153 13.53 -18.66 -1.89
C LYS A 153 13.91 -20.11 -1.58
N HIS A 154 12.96 -20.85 -1.02
CA HIS A 154 13.04 -22.31 -0.85
C HIS A 154 12.14 -23.02 -1.87
N GLU A 155 12.48 -24.25 -2.20
CA GLU A 155 11.65 -25.15 -3.02
C GLU A 155 10.38 -25.49 -2.22
N ALA A 156 9.23 -25.01 -2.68
CA ALA A 156 7.97 -25.06 -1.94
C ALA A 156 6.84 -25.65 -2.79
N HIS A 157 5.85 -26.27 -2.13
CA HIS A 157 4.60 -26.75 -2.72
C HIS A 157 3.85 -25.61 -3.43
N ALA A 158 3.12 -25.92 -4.51
CA ALA A 158 2.47 -24.93 -5.38
C ALA A 158 1.60 -23.90 -4.62
N THR A 159 0.83 -24.35 -3.63
CA THR A 159 0.04 -23.47 -2.74
C THR A 159 0.88 -22.47 -1.96
N ILE A 160 2.08 -22.86 -1.52
CA ILE A 160 2.98 -22.01 -0.73
C ILE A 160 3.56 -20.92 -1.61
N THR A 161 4.03 -21.30 -2.81
CA THR A 161 4.51 -20.36 -3.81
C THR A 161 3.42 -19.33 -4.12
N LEU A 162 2.19 -19.78 -4.30
CA LEU A 162 1.04 -18.90 -4.54
C LEU A 162 0.76 -17.95 -3.37
N LEU A 163 0.78 -18.42 -2.12
CA LEU A 163 0.63 -17.58 -0.94
C LEU A 163 1.78 -16.57 -0.79
N THR A 164 3.01 -16.98 -1.13
CA THR A 164 4.19 -16.12 -1.11
C THR A 164 4.07 -15.01 -2.16
N ASP A 165 3.61 -15.35 -3.37
CA ASP A 165 3.36 -14.40 -4.45
C ASP A 165 2.23 -13.40 -4.08
N VAL A 166 1.19 -13.86 -3.39
CA VAL A 166 0.13 -13.03 -2.81
C VAL A 166 0.70 -12.05 -1.78
N GLN A 167 1.59 -12.52 -0.89
CA GLN A 167 2.23 -11.67 0.10
C GLN A 167 3.14 -10.63 -0.54
N GLU A 168 3.90 -11.00 -1.57
CA GLU A 168 4.75 -10.09 -2.34
C GLU A 168 3.91 -8.99 -3.02
N MET A 169 2.83 -9.37 -3.70
CA MET A 169 1.90 -8.43 -4.35
C MET A 169 1.26 -7.47 -3.34
N THR A 170 0.87 -8.00 -2.17
CA THR A 170 0.32 -7.18 -1.08
C THR A 170 1.37 -6.19 -0.57
N ALA A 171 2.60 -6.65 -0.35
CA ALA A 171 3.70 -5.80 0.09
C ALA A 171 3.99 -4.70 -0.92
N ASP A 172 4.01 -5.00 -2.23
CA ASP A 172 4.27 -4.01 -3.27
C ASP A 172 3.17 -2.96 -3.37
N THR A 173 1.91 -3.36 -3.21
CA THR A 173 0.77 -2.43 -3.15
C THR A 173 0.88 -1.50 -1.93
N LEU A 174 1.20 -2.04 -0.76
CA LEU A 174 1.42 -1.25 0.46
C LEU A 174 2.64 -0.33 0.33
N LYS A 175 3.74 -0.77 -0.31
CA LYS A 175 4.91 0.07 -0.61
C LYS A 175 4.52 1.24 -1.52
N SER A 176 3.70 1.01 -2.55
CA SER A 176 3.21 2.06 -3.44
C SER A 176 2.33 3.07 -2.69
N LEU A 177 1.43 2.61 -1.82
CA LEU A 177 0.66 3.48 -0.93
C LEU A 177 1.56 4.32 -0.01
N MET A 178 2.52 3.70 0.65
CA MET A 178 3.45 4.41 1.55
C MET A 178 4.30 5.43 0.79
N SER A 179 4.69 5.11 -0.45
CA SER A 179 5.40 6.04 -1.33
C SER A 179 4.52 7.22 -1.74
N TYR A 180 3.25 6.95 -2.07
CA TYR A 180 2.24 7.98 -2.32
C TYR A 180 2.06 8.92 -1.11
N ILE A 181 1.86 8.37 0.09
CA ILE A 181 1.73 9.18 1.32
C ILE A 181 2.99 10.01 1.58
N SER A 182 4.17 9.43 1.34
CA SER A 182 5.44 10.14 1.51
C SER A 182 5.64 11.27 0.50
N GLY A 183 4.98 11.17 -0.65
CA GLY A 183 5.19 12.05 -1.79
C GLY A 183 6.57 11.83 -2.44
N SER A 184 6.90 12.72 -3.37
CA SER A 184 8.13 12.66 -4.14
C SER A 184 9.39 12.74 -3.26
N PRO A 185 10.41 11.93 -3.56
CA PRO A 185 11.70 12.08 -2.90
C PRO A 185 12.28 13.44 -3.28
N LYS A 186 12.46 14.32 -2.28
CA LYS A 186 13.18 15.59 -2.47
C LYS A 186 14.66 15.29 -2.67
N SER A 187 15.07 14.98 -3.90
CA SER A 187 16.48 15.08 -4.26
C SER A 187 16.91 16.55 -4.04
N GLY A 188 18.08 16.78 -3.46
CA GLY A 188 18.57 18.15 -3.20
C GLY A 188 18.60 19.04 -4.46
N TRP A 189 18.63 18.42 -5.64
CA TRP A 189 18.59 19.07 -6.94
C TRP A 189 17.20 19.58 -7.33
N SER A 190 16.12 18.89 -6.94
CA SER A 190 14.73 19.27 -7.25
C SER A 190 14.32 20.59 -6.59
N VAL A 191 14.82 20.86 -5.38
CA VAL A 191 14.54 22.11 -4.65
C VAL A 191 15.21 23.30 -5.34
N VAL A 192 16.43 23.11 -5.87
CA VAL A 192 17.17 24.13 -6.63
C VAL A 192 16.51 24.36 -8.00
N ALA A 193 16.07 23.30 -8.68
CA ALA A 193 15.38 23.40 -9.96
C ALA A 193 14.01 24.12 -9.84
N LYS A 194 13.23 23.86 -8.78
CA LYS A 194 11.97 24.57 -8.50
C LYS A 194 12.16 26.05 -8.15
N LEU A 195 13.30 26.40 -7.54
CA LEU A 195 13.63 27.80 -7.23
C LEU A 195 14.12 28.56 -8.48
N MET A 196 14.84 27.88 -9.38
CA MET A 196 15.38 28.48 -10.61
C MET A 196 14.39 28.52 -11.77
N ASN A 197 13.35 27.69 -11.77
CA ASN A 197 12.44 27.55 -12.90
C ASN A 197 10.97 27.71 -12.46
N LYS A 198 10.47 28.95 -12.52
CA LYS A 198 9.10 29.33 -12.09
C LYS A 198 7.99 28.66 -12.93
N ASN A 199 8.34 28.03 -14.05
CA ASN A 199 7.40 27.47 -15.05
C ASN A 199 7.47 25.94 -15.24
N ASN A 200 8.42 25.21 -14.64
CA ASN A 200 8.44 23.74 -14.71
C ASN A 200 7.93 23.16 -13.39
N ARG A 201 6.61 23.11 -13.25
CA ARG A 201 5.97 22.17 -12.33
C ARG A 201 6.19 20.78 -12.91
N GLU A 202 7.24 20.07 -12.47
CA GLU A 202 7.17 18.61 -12.47
C GLU A 202 5.82 18.23 -11.85
N ALA A 203 5.00 17.47 -12.57
CA ALA A 203 3.68 17.06 -12.11
C ALA A 203 3.80 16.51 -10.69
N SER A 204 2.97 17.02 -9.77
CA SER A 204 2.93 16.49 -8.42
C SER A 204 2.64 15.00 -8.50
N ILE A 205 3.52 14.22 -7.89
CA ILE A 205 3.38 12.75 -7.86
C ILE A 205 2.28 12.35 -6.87
N SER A 206 1.95 13.24 -5.93
CA SER A 206 0.93 13.05 -4.90
C SER A 206 0.29 14.38 -4.50
N GLU A 207 -1.00 14.35 -4.19
CA GLU A 207 -1.79 15.44 -3.63
C GLU A 207 -1.24 15.92 -2.29
N PHE A 208 -0.53 15.05 -1.57
CA PHE A 208 0.24 15.44 -0.40
C PHE A 208 1.34 16.45 -0.73
N ASP A 209 2.03 16.31 -1.86
CA ASP A 209 3.09 17.24 -2.28
C ASP A 209 2.52 18.61 -2.67
N ASP A 210 1.31 18.64 -3.22
CA ASP A 210 0.61 19.88 -3.56
C ASP A 210 0.28 20.69 -2.31
N VAL A 211 -0.31 20.03 -1.30
CA VAL A 211 -0.58 20.65 0.01
C VAL A 211 0.73 21.06 0.69
N ASP A 212 1.74 20.18 0.71
CA ASP A 212 3.06 20.49 1.28
C ASP A 212 3.66 21.74 0.61
N ALA A 213 3.58 21.87 -0.72
CA ALA A 213 4.14 22.99 -1.48
C ALA A 213 3.40 24.31 -1.19
N THR A 214 2.06 24.30 -1.16
CA THR A 214 1.25 25.48 -0.87
C THR A 214 1.51 25.98 0.55
N LEU A 215 1.54 25.09 1.55
CA LEU A 215 1.81 25.45 2.94
C LEU A 215 3.23 26.02 3.13
N ASN A 216 4.25 25.42 2.49
CA ASN A 216 5.61 25.97 2.51
C ASN A 216 5.70 27.38 1.91
N SER A 217 4.98 27.61 0.79
CA SER A 217 4.90 28.93 0.16
C SER A 217 4.29 29.97 1.10
N LEU A 218 3.20 29.61 1.80
CA LEU A 218 2.55 30.48 2.78
C LEU A 218 3.48 30.84 3.94
N ILE A 219 4.24 29.89 4.48
CA ILE A 219 5.20 30.13 5.56
C ILE A 219 6.34 31.05 5.11
N CYS A 220 6.80 30.93 3.86
CA CYS A 220 7.93 31.69 3.33
C CYS A 220 7.55 33.10 2.85
N GLN A 221 6.27 33.47 2.91
CA GLN A 221 5.76 34.76 2.44
C GLN A 221 6.23 35.89 3.37
N LYS A 222 7.28 36.61 2.95
CA LYS A 222 8.01 37.55 3.83
C LYS A 222 7.30 38.85 4.21
N LYS A 223 6.16 39.24 3.59
CA LYS A 223 5.53 40.55 3.88
C LYS A 223 4.13 40.85 3.30
N GLY A 224 3.35 39.85 2.91
CA GLY A 224 2.00 40.07 2.35
C GLY A 224 0.95 39.30 3.12
N ARG A 225 -0.22 39.92 3.36
CA ARG A 225 -1.39 39.24 3.94
C ARG A 225 -1.78 38.05 3.05
N ILE A 226 -2.05 36.89 3.63
CA ILE A 226 -2.65 35.76 2.89
C ILE A 226 -3.92 36.25 2.17
N SER A 227 -3.94 36.13 0.84
CA SER A 227 -5.08 36.55 0.03
C SER A 227 -6.25 35.56 0.15
N SER A 228 -7.48 36.01 -0.14
CA SER A 228 -8.63 35.09 -0.20
C SER A 228 -8.39 33.95 -1.20
N SER A 229 -7.81 34.26 -2.37
CA SER A 229 -7.50 33.25 -3.38
C SER A 229 -6.51 32.19 -2.90
N GLN A 230 -5.54 32.54 -2.05
CA GLN A 230 -4.63 31.57 -1.43
C GLN A 230 -5.36 30.68 -0.41
N VAL A 231 -6.25 31.26 0.39
CA VAL A 231 -7.10 30.51 1.33
C VAL A 231 -8.01 29.54 0.58
N ASP A 232 -8.67 30.01 -0.48
CA ASP A 232 -9.63 29.22 -1.25
C ASP A 232 -8.92 28.07 -2.00
N ASN A 233 -7.73 28.34 -2.56
CA ASN A 233 -6.89 27.32 -3.18
C ASN A 233 -6.44 26.25 -2.18
N LEU A 234 -5.89 26.66 -1.02
CA LEU A 234 -5.46 25.72 0.00
C LEU A 234 -6.65 24.91 0.54
N MET A 235 -7.78 25.56 0.82
CA MET A 235 -9.00 24.87 1.25
C MET A 235 -9.39 23.78 0.24
N SER A 236 -9.43 24.10 -1.05
CA SER A 236 -9.75 23.13 -2.10
C SER A 236 -8.76 21.96 -2.14
N GLN A 237 -7.45 22.21 -2.03
CA GLN A 237 -6.43 21.16 -1.98
C GLN A 237 -6.61 20.27 -0.74
N THR A 238 -6.84 20.87 0.43
CA THR A 238 -7.03 20.11 1.67
C THR A 238 -8.32 19.29 1.70
N LEU A 239 -9.40 19.75 1.08
CA LEU A 239 -10.64 18.97 0.97
C LEU A 239 -10.48 17.80 -0.01
N ASN A 240 -9.78 18.02 -1.13
CA ASN A 240 -9.48 16.95 -2.08
C ASN A 240 -8.62 15.85 -1.43
N LEU A 241 -7.56 16.25 -0.73
CA LEU A 241 -6.69 15.30 -0.03
C LEU A 241 -7.44 14.57 1.10
N ASP A 242 -8.30 15.23 1.87
CA ASP A 242 -9.10 14.59 2.93
C ASP A 242 -10.02 13.50 2.36
N SER A 243 -10.69 13.77 1.24
CA SER A 243 -11.53 12.78 0.55
C SER A 243 -10.72 11.56 0.12
N GLN A 244 -9.54 11.77 -0.44
CA GLN A 244 -8.67 10.67 -0.87
C GLN A 244 -8.14 9.86 0.31
N ILE A 245 -7.76 10.53 1.40
CA ILE A 245 -7.35 9.85 2.63
C ILE A 245 -8.48 8.98 3.15
N GLN A 246 -9.72 9.50 3.18
CA GLN A 246 -10.88 8.74 3.63
C GLN A 246 -11.14 7.49 2.80
N ASP A 247 -11.03 7.58 1.46
CA ASP A 247 -11.19 6.41 0.58
C ASP A 247 -10.11 5.36 0.85
N LEU A 248 -8.85 5.80 0.99
CA LEU A 248 -7.72 4.92 1.29
C LEU A 248 -7.82 4.27 2.68
N GLU A 249 -8.25 5.00 3.71
CA GLU A 249 -8.53 4.47 5.04
C GLU A 249 -9.59 3.37 4.99
N GLY A 250 -10.66 3.58 4.22
CA GLY A 250 -11.70 2.58 4.00
C GLY A 250 -11.17 1.31 3.34
N SER A 251 -10.38 1.46 2.27
CA SER A 251 -9.76 0.31 1.59
C SER A 251 -8.76 -0.44 2.47
N LEU A 252 -7.95 0.27 3.26
CA LEU A 252 -7.01 -0.34 4.21
C LEU A 252 -7.71 -1.07 5.36
N GLU A 253 -8.84 -0.54 5.85
CA GLU A 253 -9.61 -1.22 6.89
C GLU A 253 -10.13 -2.57 6.39
N ILE A 254 -10.57 -2.64 5.13
CA ILE A 254 -10.98 -3.91 4.50
C ILE A 254 -9.77 -4.85 4.39
N LEU A 255 -8.67 -4.39 3.80
CA LEU A 255 -7.45 -5.20 3.65
C LEU A 255 -6.92 -5.70 5.00
N PHE A 256 -6.95 -4.86 6.04
CA PHE A 256 -6.52 -5.24 7.38
C PHE A 256 -7.37 -6.39 7.93
N ARG A 257 -8.69 -6.33 7.79
CA ARG A 257 -9.59 -7.43 8.20
C ARG A 257 -9.28 -8.70 7.41
N ASP A 258 -9.07 -8.59 6.10
CA ASP A 258 -8.76 -9.73 5.23
C ASP A 258 -7.43 -10.38 5.64
N LEU A 259 -6.39 -9.58 5.91
CA LEU A 259 -5.10 -10.08 6.42
C LEU A 259 -5.23 -10.80 7.77
N VAL A 260 -5.99 -10.23 8.71
CA VAL A 260 -6.25 -10.86 10.02
C VAL A 260 -6.98 -12.18 9.84
N LYS A 261 -8.01 -12.21 8.98
CA LYS A 261 -8.79 -13.40 8.66
C LYS A 261 -7.90 -14.47 8.04
N THR A 262 -7.13 -14.14 7.01
CA THR A 262 -6.19 -15.06 6.36
C THR A 262 -5.17 -15.62 7.34
N ARG A 263 -4.58 -14.79 8.21
CA ARG A 263 -3.66 -15.25 9.25
C ARG A 263 -4.33 -16.21 10.23
N ALA A 264 -5.55 -15.91 10.68
CA ALA A 264 -6.31 -16.79 11.56
C ALA A 264 -6.61 -18.14 10.89
N THR A 265 -7.00 -18.13 9.61
CA THR A 265 -7.21 -19.36 8.82
C THR A 265 -5.92 -20.17 8.71
N LEU A 266 -4.78 -19.53 8.41
CA LEU A 266 -3.47 -20.20 8.38
C LEU A 266 -3.14 -20.84 9.73
N LEU A 267 -3.26 -20.09 10.84
CA LEU A 267 -3.03 -20.63 12.18
C LEU A 267 -3.92 -21.83 12.48
N ASN A 268 -5.20 -21.78 12.08
CA ASN A 268 -6.12 -22.90 12.27
C ASN A 268 -5.73 -24.13 11.43
N ILE A 269 -5.23 -23.95 10.21
CA ILE A 269 -4.74 -25.06 9.37
C ILE A 269 -3.55 -25.76 10.03
N PHE A 270 -2.66 -25.00 10.68
CA PHE A 270 -1.38 -25.54 11.18
C PHE A 270 -1.36 -25.86 12.68
N SER A 271 -2.42 -25.53 13.43
CA SER A 271 -2.53 -25.86 14.85
C SER A 271 -3.09 -27.27 15.14
N TYR A 272 -3.40 -28.06 14.10
CA TYR A 272 -4.00 -29.40 14.20
C TYR A 272 -3.22 -30.46 13.42
#